data_AF-A0A4S5ETW3-F1
#
_entry.id   AF-A0A4S5ETW3-F1
#
_cell.length_a   1.000
_cell.length_b   1.000
_cell.length_c   1.000
_cell.angle_alpha   90.00
_cell.angle_beta   90.00
_cell.angle_gamma   90.00
#
_symmetry.space_group_name_H-M   'P 1'
#
loop_
_entity.id
_entity.type
_entity.pdbx_description
1 polymer ?
#
loop_
_entity_poly.entity_id
_entity_poly.type
_entity_poly.pdbx_seq_one_letter_code
_entity_poly.pdbx_strand_id
1 'polypeptide(L)'
;MLTRVPASPAPPLVLVTGDEDLLVGRAVREVLDAARARDPEVEIVERAAAELTEADMVDLGATSMFGGGRAVVVRGVQDLGEELRDALLAYLSHSLDDVILVLVHSGAVKNRKLADAMKAAGARVIPAAKITRPRDRHDFVVAEVRRLGGRISDGAVRALLDAVGGDLRELAAVCDQLVADTEGGLLDEAAVARFYRGRAEASGFAVADAIIGGDLPQALTLLRQAIEGGTAAVLISSAVAGGLRDLARVSSAGPGTKWDLARALGMPDWKVEKAQRSARAWSDPGLGLALRASATADAGVKGASVDAGYALEKLLREVAAARSFPRDRAYRGGRP
;
A
#
# COMPACT_ATOMS: atom_id res chain seq x y z
N MET A 1 0.87 50.50 1.80
CA MET A 1 0.84 49.89 0.45
C MET A 1 0.88 48.39 0.63
N LEU A 2 -0.28 47.73 0.68
CA LEU A 2 -0.39 46.28 0.76
C LEU A 2 -0.48 45.75 -0.67
N THR A 3 0.64 45.30 -1.21
CA THR A 3 0.70 44.63 -2.51
C THR A 3 0.05 43.25 -2.37
N ARG A 4 -1.22 43.16 -2.78
CA ARG A 4 -1.91 41.90 -3.10
C ARG A 4 -1.05 41.15 -4.12
N VAL A 5 -0.48 40.02 -3.71
CA VAL A 5 0.10 39.03 -4.62
C VAL A 5 -1.05 38.44 -5.46
N PRO A 6 -0.93 38.33 -6.79
CA PRO A 6 -2.00 37.79 -7.61
C PRO A 6 -2.21 36.31 -7.28
N ALA A 7 -3.44 35.95 -6.90
CA ALA A 7 -3.87 34.57 -6.69
C ALA A 7 -3.72 33.77 -8.00
N SER A 8 -2.87 32.75 -8.00
CA SER A 8 -2.84 31.76 -9.06
C SER A 8 -4.01 30.78 -8.85
N PRO A 9 -4.91 30.55 -9.83
CA PRO A 9 -6.14 29.80 -9.58
C PRO A 9 -5.90 28.28 -9.66
N ALA A 10 -5.97 27.60 -8.50
CA ALA A 10 -6.38 26.20 -8.36
C ALA A 10 -6.97 26.00 -6.94
N PRO A 11 -8.08 25.25 -6.79
CA PRO A 11 -9.30 25.76 -6.14
C PRO A 11 -9.44 25.44 -4.63
N PRO A 12 -10.29 26.21 -3.91
CA PRO A 12 -10.56 26.09 -2.47
C PRO A 12 -11.21 24.77 -2.03
N LEU A 13 -11.48 23.85 -2.97
CA LEU A 13 -12.02 22.52 -2.72
C LEU A 13 -11.25 21.46 -3.51
N VAL A 14 -10.82 20.40 -2.83
CA VAL A 14 -10.20 19.23 -3.43
C VAL A 14 -10.93 17.97 -2.97
N LEU A 15 -11.28 17.12 -3.93
CA LEU A 15 -11.88 15.82 -3.65
C LEU A 15 -10.91 14.73 -4.08
N VAL A 16 -10.40 13.96 -3.13
CA VAL A 16 -9.65 12.73 -3.41
C VAL A 16 -10.62 11.56 -3.40
N THR A 17 -10.77 10.87 -4.53
CA THR A 17 -11.71 9.74 -4.66
C THR A 17 -11.00 8.41 -4.84
N GLY A 18 -11.16 7.52 -3.88
CA GLY A 18 -10.62 6.16 -3.91
C GLY A 18 -10.02 5.73 -2.58
N ASP A 19 -9.65 4.46 -2.52
CA ASP A 19 -9.18 3.76 -1.31
C ASP A 19 -7.77 3.15 -1.49
N GLU A 20 -7.00 3.63 -2.46
CA GLU A 20 -5.59 3.27 -2.59
C GLU A 20 -4.72 4.20 -1.74
N ASP A 21 -4.24 3.69 -0.61
CA ASP A 21 -3.57 4.51 0.41
C ASP A 21 -2.34 5.27 -0.10
N LEU A 22 -1.56 4.68 -1.01
CA LEU A 22 -0.41 5.39 -1.59
C LEU A 22 -0.86 6.63 -2.37
N LEU A 23 -1.84 6.45 -3.26
CA LEU A 23 -2.34 7.50 -4.14
C LEU A 23 -3.09 8.57 -3.34
N VAL A 24 -3.89 8.16 -2.36
CA VAL A 24 -4.57 9.07 -1.42
C VAL A 24 -3.54 9.90 -0.65
N GLY A 25 -2.52 9.25 -0.07
CA GLY A 25 -1.48 9.93 0.70
C GLY A 25 -0.71 10.95 -0.14
N ARG A 26 -0.37 10.61 -1.39
CA ARG A 26 0.31 11.51 -2.34
C ARG A 26 -0.57 12.68 -2.75
N ALA A 27 -1.83 12.43 -3.07
CA ALA A 27 -2.77 13.48 -3.46
C ALA A 27 -2.93 14.53 -2.35
N VAL A 28 -3.13 14.09 -1.10
CA VAL A 28 -3.23 15.01 0.04
C VAL A 28 -1.92 15.77 0.23
N ARG A 29 -0.77 15.09 0.20
CA ARG A 29 0.54 15.73 0.37
C ARG A 29 0.80 16.79 -0.71
N GLU A 30 0.51 16.49 -1.98
CA GLU A 30 0.66 17.45 -3.09
C GLU A 30 -0.14 18.74 -2.82
N VAL A 31 -1.37 18.60 -2.33
CA VAL A 31 -2.22 19.76 -2.01
C VAL A 31 -1.66 20.56 -0.84
N LEU A 32 -1.23 19.89 0.23
CA LEU A 32 -0.68 20.56 1.41
C LEU A 32 0.67 21.23 1.13
N ASP A 33 1.53 20.59 0.34
CA ASP A 33 2.82 21.17 -0.05
C ASP A 33 2.61 22.39 -0.96
N ALA A 34 1.63 22.33 -1.87
CA ALA A 34 1.24 23.49 -2.68
C ALA A 34 0.63 24.62 -1.84
N ALA A 35 -0.12 24.30 -0.78
CA ALA A 35 -0.64 25.28 0.17
C ALA A 35 0.52 25.98 0.92
N ARG A 36 1.46 25.22 1.49
CA ARG A 36 2.65 25.75 2.17
C ARG A 36 3.55 26.57 1.27
N ALA A 37 3.67 26.19 -0.01
CA ALA A 37 4.46 26.94 -0.98
C ALA A 37 3.85 28.32 -1.31
N ARG A 38 2.52 28.48 -1.18
CA ARG A 38 1.84 29.77 -1.36
C ARG A 38 1.81 30.58 -0.07
N ASP A 39 1.57 29.93 1.05
CA ASP A 39 1.51 30.52 2.37
C ASP A 39 2.29 29.64 3.37
N PRO A 40 3.53 30.01 3.72
CA PRO A 40 4.35 29.26 4.68
C PRO A 40 3.72 29.14 6.08
N GLU A 41 2.82 30.04 6.46
CA GLU A 41 2.15 30.08 7.76
C GLU A 41 0.75 29.44 7.72
N VAL A 42 0.40 28.74 6.62
CA VAL A 42 -0.90 28.08 6.47
C VAL A 42 -1.15 27.11 7.63
N GLU A 43 -2.29 27.26 8.28
CA GLU A 43 -2.72 26.34 9.32
C GLU A 43 -3.20 25.03 8.69
N ILE A 44 -2.66 23.89 9.11
CA ILE A 44 -3.04 22.57 8.58
C ILE A 44 -3.75 21.76 9.66
N VAL A 45 -4.98 21.37 9.35
CA VAL A 45 -5.81 20.54 10.22
C VAL A 45 -6.17 19.26 9.48
N GLU A 46 -5.66 18.11 9.93
CA GLU A 46 -6.09 16.81 9.42
C GLU A 46 -6.97 16.10 10.46
N ARG A 47 -8.09 15.52 9.99
CA ARG A 47 -9.02 14.72 10.80
C ARG A 47 -9.43 13.46 10.06
N ALA A 48 -9.54 12.35 10.78
CA ALA A 48 -10.36 11.23 10.32
C ALA A 48 -11.86 11.57 10.51
N ALA A 49 -12.74 10.93 9.74
CA ALA A 49 -14.18 11.12 9.89
C ALA A 49 -14.70 10.88 11.32
N ALA A 50 -14.10 9.94 12.05
CA ALA A 50 -14.44 9.64 13.45
C ALA A 50 -13.93 10.69 14.46
N GLU A 51 -12.98 11.53 14.05
CA GLU A 51 -12.36 12.57 14.89
C GLU A 51 -12.91 13.96 14.57
N LEU A 52 -13.69 14.10 13.51
CA LEU A 52 -14.30 15.37 13.14
C LEU A 52 -15.39 15.72 14.15
N THR A 53 -15.33 16.94 14.68
CA THR A 53 -16.26 17.45 15.68
C THR A 53 -17.06 18.66 15.16
N GLU A 54 -18.12 19.04 15.88
CA GLU A 54 -18.84 20.28 15.60
C GLU A 54 -17.96 21.53 15.75
N ALA A 55 -16.97 21.50 16.66
CA ALA A 55 -16.01 22.59 16.81
C ALA A 55 -15.15 22.76 15.54
N ASP A 56 -14.69 21.66 14.93
CA ASP A 56 -13.96 21.72 13.67
C ASP A 56 -14.82 22.32 12.53
N MET A 57 -16.15 22.12 12.58
CA MET A 57 -17.08 22.73 11.61
C MET A 57 -17.28 24.22 11.83
N VAL A 58 -17.30 24.67 13.08
CA VAL A 58 -17.31 26.11 13.42
C VAL A 58 -16.02 26.76 12.95
N ASP A 59 -14.89 26.10 13.19
CA ASP A 59 -13.58 26.55 12.76
C ASP A 59 -13.50 26.64 11.22
N LEU A 60 -14.02 25.65 10.48
CA LEU A 60 -14.09 25.70 9.01
C LEU A 60 -14.80 26.96 8.48
N GLY A 61 -15.82 27.43 9.21
CA GLY A 61 -16.58 28.65 8.88
C GLY A 61 -15.96 29.95 9.41
N ALA A 62 -14.81 29.89 10.09
CA ALA A 62 -14.12 31.03 10.66
C ALA A 62 -12.84 31.37 9.87
N THR A 63 -12.57 32.67 9.73
CA THR A 63 -11.29 33.18 9.23
C THR A 63 -10.18 32.89 10.23
N SER A 64 -8.97 32.58 9.75
CA SER A 64 -7.82 32.37 10.62
C SER A 64 -7.50 33.61 11.47
N MET A 65 -7.33 33.40 12.78
CA MET A 65 -6.99 34.46 13.74
C MET A 65 -5.55 34.98 13.60
N PHE A 66 -4.69 34.25 12.87
CA PHE A 66 -3.27 34.58 12.71
C PHE A 66 -2.95 35.20 11.34
N GLY A 67 -3.97 35.47 10.51
CA GLY A 67 -3.80 36.21 9.26
C GLY A 67 -3.21 35.41 8.09
N GLY A 68 -3.14 34.07 8.20
CA GLY A 68 -2.79 33.13 7.13
C GLY A 68 -3.99 32.28 6.68
N GLY A 69 -3.88 31.59 5.55
CA GLY A 69 -4.92 30.67 5.08
C GLY A 69 -5.04 29.41 5.96
N ARG A 70 -6.07 28.61 5.73
CA ARG A 70 -6.26 27.33 6.42
C ARG A 70 -6.43 26.20 5.42
N ALA A 71 -5.82 25.04 5.67
CA ALA A 71 -6.03 23.82 4.92
C ALA A 71 -6.58 22.72 5.82
N VAL A 72 -7.81 22.29 5.56
CA VAL A 72 -8.48 21.24 6.33
C VAL A 72 -8.61 19.99 5.49
N VAL A 73 -8.13 18.86 6.01
CA VAL A 73 -8.25 17.55 5.38
C VAL A 73 -9.16 16.67 6.23
N VAL A 74 -10.25 16.19 5.63
CA VAL A 74 -11.12 15.20 6.27
C VAL A 74 -11.02 13.87 5.54
N ARG A 75 -10.51 12.85 6.24
CA ARG A 75 -10.27 11.52 5.68
C ARG A 75 -11.43 10.58 5.95
N GLY A 76 -11.78 9.78 4.95
CA GLY A 76 -12.77 8.71 5.10
C GLY A 76 -14.20 9.25 5.26
N VAL A 77 -14.57 10.31 4.54
CA VAL A 77 -15.85 10.99 4.70
C VAL A 77 -17.08 10.11 4.42
N GLN A 78 -16.89 8.94 3.79
CA GLN A 78 -17.92 7.92 3.68
C GLN A 78 -18.44 7.45 5.06
N ASP A 79 -17.65 7.60 6.12
CA ASP A 79 -17.99 7.14 7.48
C ASP A 79 -18.47 8.24 8.42
N LEU A 80 -18.62 9.47 7.93
CA LEU A 80 -19.21 10.56 8.71
C LEU A 80 -20.66 10.28 9.12
N GLY A 81 -20.98 10.68 10.34
CA GLY A 81 -22.35 10.78 10.85
C GLY A 81 -23.20 11.76 10.05
N GLU A 82 -24.51 11.62 10.13
CA GLU A 82 -25.49 12.38 9.36
C GLU A 82 -25.40 13.89 9.63
N GLU A 83 -25.25 14.26 10.90
CA GLU A 83 -25.19 15.64 11.38
C GLU A 83 -23.98 16.38 10.80
N LEU A 84 -22.78 15.81 10.95
CA LEU A 84 -21.53 16.40 10.44
C LEU A 84 -21.47 16.42 8.91
N ARG A 85 -22.02 15.39 8.27
CA ARG A 85 -22.16 15.35 6.80
C ARG A 85 -23.03 16.49 6.30
N ASP A 86 -24.16 16.75 6.95
CA ASP A 86 -25.07 17.82 6.54
C ASP A 86 -24.50 19.21 6.87
N ALA A 87 -23.73 19.34 7.95
CA ALA A 87 -22.93 20.55 8.23
C ALA A 87 -21.88 20.82 7.13
N LEU A 88 -21.15 19.80 6.66
CA LEU A 88 -20.23 19.96 5.52
C LEU A 88 -20.95 20.34 4.24
N LEU A 89 -22.12 19.76 3.94
CA LEU A 89 -22.92 20.14 2.78
C LEU A 89 -23.37 21.61 2.85
N ALA A 90 -23.77 22.08 4.04
CA ALA A 90 -24.11 23.48 4.26
C ALA A 90 -22.90 24.40 4.07
N TYR A 91 -21.72 23.98 4.55
CA TYR A 91 -20.45 24.70 4.34
C TYR A 91 -20.09 24.81 2.85
N LEU A 92 -20.24 23.74 2.06
CA LEU A 92 -19.96 23.78 0.62
C LEU A 92 -20.82 24.79 -0.16
N SER A 93 -21.96 25.20 0.40
CA SER A 93 -22.80 26.24 -0.21
C SER A 93 -22.31 27.67 0.10
N HIS A 94 -21.44 27.83 1.10
CA HIS A 94 -20.92 29.11 1.61
C HIS A 94 -19.42 28.99 1.99
N SER A 95 -18.62 28.34 1.15
CA SER A 95 -17.19 28.11 1.41
C SER A 95 -16.42 29.42 1.45
N LEU A 96 -15.41 29.49 2.33
CA LEU A 96 -14.53 30.65 2.42
C LEU A 96 -13.37 30.54 1.42
N ASP A 97 -13.01 31.67 0.80
CA ASP A 97 -11.96 31.73 -0.24
C ASP A 97 -10.55 31.48 0.31
N ASP A 98 -10.33 31.70 1.61
CA ASP A 98 -9.07 31.52 2.32
C ASP A 98 -8.91 30.12 2.96
N VAL A 99 -9.89 29.24 2.77
CA VAL A 99 -9.89 27.87 3.28
C VAL A 99 -9.77 26.86 2.13
N ILE A 100 -8.77 26.01 2.21
CA ILE A 100 -8.58 24.86 1.34
C ILE A 100 -9.20 23.65 2.03
N LEU A 101 -10.34 23.15 1.53
CA LEU A 101 -10.95 21.93 2.04
C LEU A 101 -10.60 20.73 1.15
N VAL A 102 -9.99 19.71 1.76
CA VAL A 102 -9.68 18.44 1.12
C VAL A 102 -10.54 17.34 1.71
N LEU A 103 -11.46 16.77 0.92
CA LEU A 103 -12.22 15.60 1.34
C LEU A 103 -11.65 14.34 0.69
N VAL A 104 -11.38 13.31 1.50
CA VAL A 104 -10.99 11.99 1.00
C VAL A 104 -12.17 11.04 1.16
N HIS A 105 -12.73 10.61 0.03
CA HIS A 105 -13.86 9.71 -0.04
C HIS A 105 -13.44 8.40 -0.72
N SER A 106 -13.70 7.24 -0.11
CA SER A 106 -13.25 5.93 -0.62
C SER A 106 -13.80 5.55 -2.00
N GLY A 107 -14.90 6.17 -2.41
CA GLY A 107 -15.66 5.85 -3.62
C GLY A 107 -16.85 4.92 -3.36
N ALA A 108 -17.11 4.59 -2.10
CA ALA A 108 -18.27 3.81 -1.67
C ALA A 108 -19.62 4.51 -1.96
N VAL A 109 -20.72 3.78 -1.79
CA VAL A 109 -22.08 4.33 -1.93
C VAL A 109 -22.44 5.26 -0.76
N LYS A 110 -21.96 4.92 0.44
CA LYS A 110 -22.23 5.66 1.69
C LYS A 110 -21.67 7.09 1.59
N ASN A 111 -22.49 8.08 1.95
CA ASN A 111 -22.20 9.53 1.83
C ASN A 111 -21.70 10.01 0.45
N ARG A 112 -21.98 9.26 -0.64
CA ARG A 112 -21.64 9.67 -2.01
C ARG A 112 -22.17 11.07 -2.37
N LYS A 113 -23.31 11.48 -1.79
CA LYS A 113 -23.87 12.83 -1.97
C LYS A 113 -22.89 13.95 -1.62
N LEU A 114 -21.97 13.74 -0.68
CA LEU A 114 -20.94 14.71 -0.31
C LEU A 114 -19.86 14.83 -1.40
N ALA A 115 -19.44 13.69 -1.97
CA ALA A 115 -18.51 13.68 -3.10
C ALA A 115 -19.14 14.32 -4.35
N ASP A 116 -20.43 14.08 -4.61
CA ASP A 116 -21.15 14.69 -5.72
C ASP A 116 -21.37 16.20 -5.51
N ALA A 117 -21.63 16.64 -4.26
CA ALA A 117 -21.69 18.05 -3.90
C ALA A 117 -20.35 18.77 -4.09
N MET A 118 -19.23 18.17 -3.68
CA MET A 118 -17.88 18.71 -3.94
C MET A 118 -17.64 18.93 -5.44
N LYS A 119 -18.01 17.96 -6.28
CA LYS A 119 -17.88 18.07 -7.74
C LYS A 119 -18.76 19.19 -8.29
N ALA A 120 -20.01 19.29 -7.82
CA ALA A 120 -20.92 20.36 -8.21
C ALA A 120 -20.41 21.76 -7.80
N ALA A 121 -19.71 21.84 -6.66
CA ALA A 121 -19.04 23.05 -6.18
C ALA A 121 -17.69 23.34 -6.90
N GLY A 122 -17.32 22.56 -7.92
CA GLY A 122 -16.12 22.81 -8.74
C GLY A 122 -14.81 22.29 -8.13
N ALA A 123 -14.87 21.34 -7.18
CA ALA A 123 -13.67 20.78 -6.58
C ALA A 123 -12.73 20.14 -7.61
N ARG A 124 -11.42 20.30 -7.42
CA ARG A 124 -10.42 19.52 -8.17
C ARG A 124 -10.53 18.06 -7.73
N VAL A 125 -10.90 17.18 -8.65
CA VAL A 125 -11.04 15.74 -8.36
C VAL A 125 -9.73 15.02 -8.66
N ILE A 126 -9.18 14.31 -7.67
CA ILE A 126 -7.97 13.49 -7.80
C ILE A 126 -8.35 12.02 -7.62
N PRO A 127 -8.29 11.19 -8.68
CA PRO A 127 -8.58 9.77 -8.58
C PRO A 127 -7.43 9.04 -7.85
N ALA A 128 -7.81 8.21 -6.89
CA ALA A 128 -6.92 7.40 -6.06
C ALA A 128 -7.53 6.00 -5.83
N ALA A 129 -8.21 5.46 -6.84
CA ALA A 129 -8.84 4.15 -6.76
C ALA A 129 -7.80 3.02 -6.79
N LYS A 130 -8.10 1.90 -6.11
CA LYS A 130 -7.28 0.70 -6.17
C LYS A 130 -7.02 0.24 -7.60
N ILE A 131 -5.77 -0.08 -7.88
CA ILE A 131 -5.33 -0.57 -9.18
C ILE A 131 -5.50 -2.09 -9.24
N THR A 132 -6.64 -2.53 -9.77
CA THR A 132 -7.00 -3.95 -9.83
C THR A 132 -6.51 -4.64 -11.10
N ARG A 133 -6.43 -3.92 -12.22
CA ARG A 133 -6.10 -4.50 -13.54
C ARG A 133 -4.59 -4.60 -13.75
N PRO A 134 -4.06 -5.70 -14.32
CA PRO A 134 -2.63 -5.85 -14.59
C PRO A 134 -2.04 -4.74 -15.45
N ARG A 135 -2.77 -4.30 -16.48
CA ARG A 135 -2.34 -3.19 -17.36
C ARG A 135 -2.18 -1.88 -16.60
N ASP A 136 -3.14 -1.54 -15.74
CA ASP A 136 -3.08 -0.31 -14.96
C ASP A 136 -1.93 -0.34 -13.93
N ARG A 137 -1.54 -1.53 -13.43
CA ARG A 137 -0.35 -1.71 -12.59
C ARG A 137 0.94 -1.52 -13.37
N HIS A 138 1.00 -2.07 -14.59
CA HIS A 138 2.10 -1.82 -15.50
C HIS A 138 2.27 -0.32 -15.75
N ASP A 139 1.18 0.36 -16.10
CA ASP A 139 1.19 1.79 -16.39
C ASP A 139 1.57 2.62 -15.15
N PHE A 140 1.17 2.19 -13.95
CA PHE A 140 1.63 2.78 -12.70
C PHE A 140 3.15 2.69 -12.53
N VAL A 141 3.76 1.51 -12.72
CA VAL A 141 5.22 1.34 -12.58
C VAL A 141 5.97 2.21 -13.58
N VAL A 142 5.50 2.26 -14.83
CA VAL A 142 6.09 3.13 -15.87
C VAL A 142 5.99 4.61 -15.46
N ALA A 143 4.81 5.04 -15.01
CA ALA A 143 4.59 6.42 -14.56
C ALA A 143 5.45 6.76 -13.33
N GLU A 144 5.63 5.80 -12.42
CA GLU A 144 6.40 5.98 -11.20
C GLU A 144 7.89 6.14 -11.47
N VAL A 145 8.47 5.26 -12.29
CA VAL A 145 9.87 5.39 -12.72
C VAL A 145 10.08 6.72 -13.44
N ARG A 146 9.12 7.14 -14.29
CA ARG A 146 9.19 8.43 -14.97
C ARG A 146 9.11 9.61 -14.01
N ARG A 147 8.26 9.55 -12.98
CA ARG A 147 8.14 10.58 -11.93
C ARG A 147 9.46 10.78 -11.19
N LEU A 148 10.24 9.71 -11.03
CA LEU A 148 11.56 9.70 -10.41
C LEU A 148 12.69 10.14 -11.37
N GLY A 149 12.37 10.48 -12.61
CA GLY A 149 13.34 10.91 -13.63
C GLY A 149 13.99 9.76 -14.41
N GLY A 150 13.55 8.52 -14.21
CA GLY A 150 14.03 7.35 -14.94
C GLY A 150 13.17 6.97 -16.17
N ARG A 151 13.60 5.92 -16.85
CA ARG A 151 12.88 5.18 -17.90
C ARG A 151 12.98 3.70 -17.58
N ILE A 152 12.01 2.90 -18.02
CA ILE A 152 11.99 1.45 -17.75
C ILE A 152 11.56 0.68 -19.00
N SER A 153 12.17 -0.49 -19.25
CA SER A 153 11.76 -1.41 -20.31
C SER A 153 10.49 -2.17 -19.91
N ASP A 154 9.67 -2.55 -20.88
CA ASP A 154 8.46 -3.37 -20.64
C ASP A 154 8.79 -4.72 -19.97
N GLY A 155 9.92 -5.34 -20.33
CA GLY A 155 10.39 -6.55 -19.65
C GLY A 155 10.80 -6.31 -18.20
N ALA A 156 11.42 -5.17 -17.88
CA ALA A 156 11.76 -4.79 -16.51
C ALA A 156 10.49 -4.53 -15.67
N VAL A 157 9.47 -3.89 -16.25
CA VAL A 157 8.17 -3.72 -15.57
C VAL A 157 7.56 -5.08 -15.23
N ARG A 158 7.54 -6.03 -16.18
CA ARG A 158 7.06 -7.39 -15.92
C ARG A 158 7.85 -8.07 -14.81
N ALA A 159 9.18 -8.02 -14.87
CA ALA A 159 10.04 -8.61 -13.85
C ALA A 159 9.79 -8.00 -12.45
N LEU A 160 9.54 -6.69 -12.36
CA LEU A 160 9.19 -6.03 -11.10
C LEU A 160 7.83 -6.45 -10.57
N LEU A 161 6.80 -6.45 -11.42
CA LEU A 161 5.46 -6.88 -11.04
C LEU A 161 5.44 -8.36 -10.61
N ASP A 162 6.23 -9.20 -11.26
CA ASP A 162 6.36 -10.62 -10.92
C ASP A 162 7.05 -10.84 -9.56
N ALA A 163 8.07 -10.02 -9.26
CA ALA A 163 8.85 -10.10 -8.03
C ALA A 163 8.11 -9.49 -6.83
N VAL A 164 7.58 -8.27 -6.98
CA VAL A 164 6.94 -7.47 -5.92
C VAL A 164 5.46 -7.82 -5.76
N GLY A 165 4.77 -8.15 -6.85
CA GLY A 165 3.32 -8.35 -6.84
C GLY A 165 2.53 -7.06 -7.05
N GLY A 166 1.41 -6.94 -6.34
CA GLY A 166 0.40 -5.90 -6.59
C GLY A 166 0.36 -4.76 -5.57
N ASP A 167 1.24 -4.74 -4.57
CA ASP A 167 1.28 -3.67 -3.57
C ASP A 167 1.94 -2.42 -4.15
N LEU A 168 1.19 -1.32 -4.25
CA LEU A 168 1.68 -0.10 -4.90
C LEU A 168 2.73 0.64 -4.07
N ARG A 169 2.69 0.55 -2.74
CA ARG A 169 3.71 1.17 -1.87
C ARG A 169 5.04 0.46 -2.06
N GLU A 170 5.01 -0.86 -2.10
CA GLU A 170 6.21 -1.66 -2.35
C GLU A 170 6.76 -1.42 -3.75
N LEU A 171 5.90 -1.44 -4.77
CA LEU A 171 6.30 -1.12 -6.15
C LEU A 171 6.94 0.26 -6.25
N ALA A 172 6.35 1.28 -5.61
CA ALA A 172 6.90 2.63 -5.62
C ALA A 172 8.26 2.72 -4.92
N ALA A 173 8.42 2.06 -3.77
CA ALA A 173 9.69 2.04 -3.05
C ALA A 173 10.80 1.34 -3.85
N VAL A 174 10.47 0.23 -4.51
CA VAL A 174 11.42 -0.48 -5.37
C VAL A 174 11.79 0.36 -6.59
N CYS A 175 10.83 1.08 -7.20
CA CYS A 175 11.11 2.00 -8.30
C CYS A 175 12.05 3.14 -7.87
N ASP A 176 11.79 3.76 -6.73
CA ASP A 176 12.61 4.84 -6.15
C ASP A 176 14.07 4.40 -6.01
N GLN A 177 14.27 3.24 -5.38
CA GLN A 177 15.59 2.69 -5.18
C GLN A 177 16.28 2.29 -6.50
N LEU A 178 15.57 1.63 -7.41
CA LEU A 178 16.15 1.22 -8.71
C LEU A 178 16.61 2.43 -9.53
N VAL A 179 15.84 3.50 -9.54
CA VAL A 179 16.21 4.73 -10.24
C VAL A 179 17.43 5.37 -9.58
N ALA A 180 17.50 5.40 -8.24
CA ALA A 180 18.66 5.90 -7.52
C ALA A 180 19.94 5.06 -7.77
N ASP A 181 19.81 3.74 -7.86
CA ASP A 181 20.93 2.80 -8.03
C ASP A 181 21.39 2.63 -9.48
N THR A 182 20.66 3.18 -10.46
CA THR A 182 20.94 2.99 -11.89
C THR A 182 21.44 4.27 -12.56
N GLU A 183 22.75 4.34 -12.77
CA GLU A 183 23.37 5.37 -13.60
C GLU A 183 22.90 5.25 -15.06
N GLY A 184 22.47 6.36 -15.67
CA GLY A 184 22.01 6.43 -17.06
C GLY A 184 20.49 6.38 -17.27
N GLY A 185 19.71 6.19 -16.20
CA GLY A 185 18.26 6.43 -16.18
C GLY A 185 17.43 5.49 -17.04
N LEU A 186 17.94 4.32 -17.45
CA LEU A 186 17.16 3.24 -18.06
C LEU A 186 17.25 1.99 -17.18
N LEU A 187 16.11 1.57 -16.66
CA LEU A 187 15.93 0.31 -15.94
C LEU A 187 15.57 -0.79 -16.94
N ASP A 188 16.48 -1.74 -17.12
CA ASP A 188 16.24 -2.95 -17.91
C ASP A 188 16.12 -4.19 -17.01
N GLU A 189 15.84 -5.33 -17.63
CA GLU A 189 15.68 -6.62 -16.95
C GLU A 189 16.93 -7.00 -16.17
N ALA A 190 18.12 -6.61 -16.63
CA ALA A 190 19.38 -6.87 -15.97
C ALA A 190 19.54 -6.01 -14.71
N ALA A 191 19.13 -4.75 -14.73
CA ALA A 191 19.10 -3.86 -13.56
C ALA A 191 18.17 -4.42 -12.48
N VAL A 192 16.96 -4.86 -12.87
CA VAL A 192 16.01 -5.53 -11.98
C VAL A 192 16.60 -6.83 -11.43
N ALA A 193 17.18 -7.68 -12.28
CA ALA A 193 17.81 -8.91 -11.84
C ALA A 193 18.99 -8.65 -10.89
N ARG A 194 19.81 -7.62 -11.11
CA ARG A 194 20.92 -7.23 -10.23
C ARG A 194 20.42 -6.77 -8.87
N PHE A 195 19.38 -5.95 -8.86
CA PHE A 195 18.72 -5.47 -7.64
C PHE A 195 18.23 -6.63 -6.75
N TYR A 196 17.72 -7.71 -7.36
CA TYR A 196 17.31 -8.90 -6.63
C TYR A 196 18.47 -9.88 -6.35
N ARG A 197 19.50 -9.96 -7.21
CA ARG A 197 20.68 -10.82 -7.01
C ARG A 197 21.57 -10.35 -5.85
N GLY A 198 21.78 -9.04 -5.70
CA GLY A 198 22.53 -8.47 -4.56
C GLY A 198 21.79 -8.56 -3.22
N ARG A 199 20.51 -8.93 -3.25
CA ARG A 199 19.62 -9.07 -2.08
C ARG A 199 19.37 -10.53 -1.67
N ALA A 200 20.01 -11.48 -2.34
CA ALA A 200 19.92 -12.89 -1.96
C ALA A 200 20.60 -13.19 -0.60
N GLU A 201 21.49 -12.31 -0.12
CA GLU A 201 22.22 -12.55 1.12
C GLU A 201 21.52 -11.97 2.37
N ALA A 202 20.58 -11.02 2.26
CA ALA A 202 19.80 -10.47 3.40
C ALA A 202 18.60 -9.58 2.99
N SER A 203 17.58 -10.13 2.31
CA SER A 203 16.33 -9.39 1.99
C SER A 203 15.08 -10.02 2.59
N GLY A 204 13.98 -9.26 2.66
CA GLY A 204 12.67 -9.79 3.10
C GLY A 204 12.22 -11.03 2.32
N PHE A 205 12.57 -11.14 1.04
CA PHE A 205 12.32 -12.34 0.23
C PHE A 205 13.21 -13.51 0.64
N ALA A 206 14.49 -13.28 0.96
CA ALA A 206 15.38 -14.33 1.46
C ALA A 206 14.89 -14.87 2.82
N VAL A 207 14.40 -13.98 3.70
CA VAL A 207 13.74 -14.35 4.96
C VAL A 207 12.50 -15.21 4.69
N ALA A 208 11.63 -14.77 3.77
CA ALA A 208 10.43 -15.49 3.38
C ALA A 208 10.74 -16.88 2.80
N ASP A 209 11.75 -16.98 1.94
CA ASP A 209 12.17 -18.23 1.31
C ASP A 209 12.72 -19.22 2.33
N ALA A 210 13.61 -18.76 3.21
CA ALA A 210 14.16 -19.58 4.27
C ALA A 210 13.05 -20.10 5.20
N ILE A 211 12.13 -19.23 5.63
CA ILE A 211 11.09 -19.66 6.58
C ILE A 211 10.01 -20.54 5.95
N ILE A 212 9.60 -20.27 4.70
CA ILE A 212 8.64 -21.12 3.97
C ILE A 212 9.28 -22.47 3.63
N GLY A 213 10.58 -22.46 3.32
CA GLY A 213 11.42 -23.65 3.20
C GLY A 213 11.65 -24.39 4.53
N GLY A 214 11.36 -23.72 5.65
CA GLY A 214 11.41 -24.25 7.01
C GLY A 214 12.79 -24.24 7.66
N ASP A 215 13.70 -23.42 7.15
CA ASP A 215 14.97 -23.12 7.79
C ASP A 215 14.83 -21.90 8.71
N LEU A 216 14.28 -22.14 9.91
CA LEU A 216 14.12 -21.10 10.93
C LEU A 216 15.46 -20.46 11.35
N PRO A 217 16.55 -21.23 11.59
CA PRO A 217 17.86 -20.65 11.91
C PRO A 217 18.37 -19.67 10.84
N GLN A 218 18.29 -20.05 9.56
CA GLN A 218 18.69 -19.18 8.46
C GLN A 218 17.75 -17.98 8.36
N ALA A 219 16.43 -18.17 8.47
CA ALA A 219 15.46 -17.08 8.40
C ALA A 219 15.69 -16.01 9.50
N LEU A 220 16.03 -16.42 10.72
CA LEU A 220 16.34 -15.49 11.82
C LEU A 220 17.66 -14.72 11.58
N THR A 221 18.66 -15.40 11.01
CA THR A 221 19.94 -14.76 10.63
C THR A 221 19.71 -13.70 9.55
N LEU A 222 18.98 -14.06 8.49
CA LEU A 222 18.63 -13.17 7.39
C LEU A 222 17.74 -12.01 7.85
N LEU A 223 16.84 -12.25 8.80
CA LEU A 223 15.98 -11.22 9.39
C LEU A 223 16.83 -10.14 10.08
N ARG A 224 17.78 -10.57 10.91
CA ARG A 224 18.69 -9.65 11.60
C ARG A 224 19.50 -8.83 10.61
N GLN A 225 20.12 -9.49 9.63
CA GLN A 225 20.90 -8.81 8.60
C GLN A 225 20.05 -7.83 7.78
N ALA A 226 18.80 -8.19 7.44
CA ALA A 226 17.90 -7.32 6.69
C ALA A 226 17.50 -6.08 7.49
N ILE A 227 17.22 -6.21 8.79
CA ILE A 227 16.92 -5.09 9.69
C ILE A 227 18.14 -4.18 9.88
N GLU A 228 19.31 -4.76 10.16
CA GLU A 228 20.58 -4.02 10.30
C GLU A 228 20.96 -3.28 9.00
N GLY A 229 20.66 -3.89 7.86
CA GLY A 229 20.80 -3.28 6.53
C GLY A 229 19.74 -2.23 6.16
N GLY A 230 18.84 -1.87 7.09
CA GLY A 230 17.84 -0.82 6.91
C GLY A 230 16.59 -1.23 6.12
N THR A 231 16.35 -2.53 5.90
CA THR A 231 15.11 -3.00 5.26
C THR A 231 13.94 -2.73 6.19
N ALA A 232 12.94 -1.99 5.72
CA ALA A 232 11.74 -1.69 6.50
C ALA A 232 11.00 -2.98 6.91
N ALA A 233 10.67 -3.11 8.20
CA ALA A 233 10.01 -4.29 8.76
C ALA A 233 8.69 -4.65 8.06
N VAL A 234 7.95 -3.65 7.59
CA VAL A 234 6.72 -3.84 6.80
C VAL A 234 7.00 -4.62 5.51
N LEU A 235 8.12 -4.35 4.83
CA LEU A 235 8.49 -5.05 3.59
C LEU A 235 8.82 -6.52 3.85
N ILE A 236 9.49 -6.81 4.96
CA ILE A 236 9.80 -8.18 5.37
C ILE A 236 8.51 -8.96 5.69
N SER A 237 7.60 -8.33 6.43
CA SER A 237 6.28 -8.92 6.74
C SER A 237 5.47 -9.19 5.46
N SER A 238 5.43 -8.22 4.54
CA SER A 238 4.76 -8.35 3.23
C SER A 238 5.34 -9.49 2.40
N ALA A 239 6.67 -9.66 2.37
CA ALA A 239 7.32 -10.73 1.61
C ALA A 239 6.93 -12.12 2.15
N VAL A 240 6.93 -12.30 3.48
CA VAL A 240 6.48 -13.55 4.12
C VAL A 240 5.00 -13.81 3.81
N ALA A 241 4.16 -12.78 3.93
CA ALA A 241 2.73 -12.87 3.63
C ALA A 241 2.48 -13.25 2.15
N GLY A 242 3.21 -12.63 1.23
CA GLY A 242 3.14 -12.88 -0.20
C GLY A 242 3.49 -14.33 -0.53
N GLY A 243 4.62 -14.82 -0.02
CA GLY A 243 5.06 -16.20 -0.22
C GLY A 243 4.05 -17.23 0.34
N LEU A 244 3.46 -16.98 1.51
CA LEU A 244 2.41 -17.83 2.06
C LEU A 244 1.13 -17.82 1.23
N ARG A 245 0.73 -16.67 0.68
CA ARG A 245 -0.43 -16.58 -0.24
C ARG A 245 -0.16 -17.31 -1.55
N ASP A 246 1.04 -17.17 -2.13
CA ASP A 246 1.43 -17.89 -3.33
C ASP A 246 1.39 -19.39 -3.12
N LEU A 247 1.87 -19.85 -1.96
CA LEU A 247 1.78 -21.23 -1.53
C LEU A 247 0.32 -21.72 -1.44
N ALA A 248 -0.57 -20.91 -0.86
CA ALA A 248 -1.99 -21.24 -0.69
C ALA A 248 -2.77 -21.27 -2.01
N ARG A 249 -2.43 -20.39 -2.94
CA ARG A 249 -3.00 -20.38 -4.29
C ARG A 249 -2.61 -21.63 -5.07
N VAL A 250 -1.34 -22.04 -4.96
CA VAL A 250 -0.84 -23.24 -5.62
C VAL A 250 -1.35 -24.52 -4.96
N SER A 251 -1.48 -24.57 -3.63
CA SER A 251 -2.01 -25.75 -2.94
C SER A 251 -3.50 -25.96 -3.20
N SER A 252 -4.28 -24.88 -3.31
CA SER A 252 -5.73 -24.95 -3.55
C SER A 252 -6.12 -25.19 -5.02
N ALA A 253 -5.22 -24.93 -5.97
CA ALA A 253 -5.45 -25.17 -7.40
C ALA A 253 -5.48 -26.66 -7.81
N GLY A 254 -5.05 -27.55 -6.92
CA GLY A 254 -4.99 -28.99 -7.17
C GLY A 254 -3.76 -29.42 -8.00
N PRO A 255 -3.68 -30.72 -8.35
CA PRO A 255 -2.57 -31.23 -9.14
C PRO A 255 -2.61 -30.69 -10.58
N GLY A 256 -1.44 -30.32 -11.11
CA GLY A 256 -1.29 -29.82 -12.47
C GLY A 256 0.17 -29.60 -12.84
N THR A 257 0.46 -29.48 -14.15
CA THR A 257 1.80 -29.09 -14.58
C THR A 257 2.05 -27.62 -14.22
N LYS A 258 3.33 -27.22 -14.14
CA LYS A 258 3.67 -25.83 -13.80
C LYS A 258 3.05 -24.82 -14.77
N TRP A 259 2.96 -25.16 -16.06
CA TRP A 259 2.40 -24.31 -17.11
C TRP A 259 0.87 -24.16 -16.99
N ASP A 260 0.18 -25.24 -16.63
CA ASP A 260 -1.28 -25.22 -16.44
C ASP A 260 -1.65 -24.36 -15.23
N LEU A 261 -0.91 -24.54 -14.13
CA LEU A 261 -1.11 -23.77 -12.91
C LEU A 261 -0.67 -22.30 -13.08
N ALA A 262 0.42 -22.03 -13.78
CA ALA A 262 0.84 -20.68 -14.13
C ALA A 262 -0.24 -19.93 -14.91
N ARG A 263 -0.84 -20.59 -15.91
CA ARG A 263 -1.96 -20.03 -16.67
C ARG A 263 -3.20 -19.84 -15.81
N ALA A 264 -3.60 -20.84 -15.04
CA ALA A 264 -4.81 -20.81 -14.22
C ALA A 264 -4.73 -19.77 -13.08
N LEU A 265 -3.54 -19.60 -12.50
CA LEU A 265 -3.29 -18.69 -11.39
C LEU A 265 -2.78 -17.32 -11.85
N GLY A 266 -2.45 -17.13 -13.13
CA GLY A 266 -1.80 -15.91 -13.61
C GLY A 266 -0.49 -15.62 -12.87
N MET A 267 0.31 -16.66 -12.62
CA MET A 267 1.60 -16.60 -11.89
C MET A 267 2.75 -17.00 -12.82
N PRO A 268 3.96 -16.42 -12.69
CA PRO A 268 5.12 -16.87 -13.46
C PRO A 268 5.50 -18.33 -13.19
N ASP A 269 5.97 -19.04 -14.21
CA ASP A 269 6.25 -20.49 -14.11
C ASP A 269 7.28 -20.83 -13.04
N TRP A 270 8.34 -20.03 -12.90
CA TRP A 270 9.37 -20.21 -11.88
C TRP A 270 8.81 -20.08 -10.46
N LYS A 271 7.81 -19.20 -10.28
CA LYS A 271 7.17 -18.91 -9.01
C LYS A 271 6.18 -20.01 -8.63
N VAL A 272 5.41 -20.51 -9.60
CA VAL A 272 4.58 -21.70 -9.44
C VAL A 272 5.44 -22.91 -9.12
N GLU A 273 6.54 -23.14 -9.85
CA GLU A 273 7.44 -24.27 -9.62
C GLU A 273 8.06 -24.23 -8.21
N LYS A 274 8.45 -23.04 -7.74
CA LYS A 274 8.94 -22.83 -6.37
C LYS A 274 7.84 -23.12 -5.33
N ALA A 275 6.67 -22.52 -5.49
CA ALA A 275 5.54 -22.70 -4.59
C ALA A 275 5.06 -24.17 -4.57
N GLN A 276 5.02 -24.86 -5.72
CA GLN A 276 4.69 -26.29 -5.79
C GLN A 276 5.68 -27.15 -5.02
N ARG A 277 6.98 -26.86 -5.10
CA ARG A 277 8.00 -27.59 -4.32
C ARG A 277 7.80 -27.38 -2.82
N SER A 278 7.59 -26.14 -2.40
CA SER A 278 7.34 -25.82 -0.99
C SER A 278 6.02 -26.41 -0.50
N ALA A 279 4.95 -26.39 -1.31
CA ALA A 279 3.61 -26.86 -0.93
C ALA A 279 3.62 -28.32 -0.48
N ARG A 280 4.55 -29.13 -1.00
CA ARG A 280 4.74 -30.53 -0.59
C ARG A 280 5.12 -30.72 0.88
N ALA A 281 5.62 -29.68 1.55
CA ALA A 281 5.98 -29.72 2.96
C ALA A 281 4.91 -29.11 3.88
N TRP A 282 3.81 -28.59 3.35
CA TRP A 282 2.80 -27.86 4.10
C TRP A 282 1.46 -28.62 4.17
N SER A 283 0.77 -28.52 5.29
CA SER A 283 -0.63 -28.97 5.45
C SER A 283 -1.58 -27.78 5.30
N ASP A 284 -2.82 -28.02 4.86
CA ASP A 284 -3.81 -26.93 4.75
C ASP A 284 -4.10 -26.24 6.10
N PRO A 285 -4.25 -26.97 7.23
CA PRO A 285 -4.39 -26.33 8.55
C PRO A 285 -3.15 -25.53 8.94
N GLY A 286 -1.96 -26.05 8.67
CA GLY A 286 -0.69 -25.36 8.93
C GLY A 286 -0.56 -24.07 8.12
N LEU A 287 -0.94 -24.10 6.84
CA LEU A 287 -0.91 -22.90 6.00
C LEU A 287 -1.92 -21.85 6.47
N GLY A 288 -3.11 -22.27 6.90
CA GLY A 288 -4.09 -21.37 7.50
C GLY A 288 -3.60 -20.71 8.80
N LEU A 289 -2.87 -21.44 9.64
CA LEU A 289 -2.23 -20.90 10.84
C LEU A 289 -1.14 -19.87 10.48
N ALA A 290 -0.28 -20.17 9.52
CA ALA A 290 0.78 -19.26 9.08
C ALA A 290 0.23 -17.96 8.48
N LEU A 291 -0.86 -18.03 7.69
CA LEU A 291 -1.52 -16.85 7.14
C LEU A 291 -2.12 -15.94 8.24
N ARG A 292 -2.69 -16.53 9.30
CA ARG A 292 -3.17 -15.74 10.45
C ARG A 292 -2.03 -15.09 11.22
N ALA A 293 -0.96 -15.83 11.49
CA ALA A 293 0.26 -15.30 12.11
C ALA A 293 0.82 -14.12 11.32
N SER A 294 0.88 -14.25 9.99
CA SER A 294 1.31 -13.19 9.09
C SER A 294 0.41 -11.94 9.15
N ALA A 295 -0.92 -12.11 9.22
CA ALA A 295 -1.83 -10.98 9.38
C ALA A 295 -1.65 -10.26 10.73
N THR A 296 -1.45 -11.01 11.82
CA THR A 296 -1.15 -10.43 13.15
C THR A 296 0.16 -9.66 13.14
N ALA A 297 1.20 -10.22 12.51
CA ALA A 297 2.50 -9.56 12.41
C ALA A 297 2.45 -8.29 11.55
N ASP A 298 1.69 -8.30 10.43
CA ASP A 298 1.45 -7.12 9.59
C ASP A 298 0.81 -5.96 10.38
N ALA A 299 -0.21 -6.25 11.19
CA ALA A 299 -0.79 -5.26 12.10
C ALA A 299 0.25 -4.76 13.13
N GLY A 300 1.06 -5.67 13.68
CA GLY A 300 2.12 -5.36 14.64
C GLY A 300 3.17 -4.40 14.08
N VAL A 301 3.70 -4.66 12.88
CA VAL A 301 4.71 -3.79 12.25
C VAL A 301 4.16 -2.45 11.76
N LYS A 302 2.84 -2.32 11.60
CA LYS A 302 2.15 -1.09 11.19
C LYS A 302 1.71 -0.20 12.36
N GLY A 303 2.18 -0.48 13.58
CA GLY A 303 1.98 0.39 14.75
C GLY A 303 1.20 -0.24 15.90
N ALA A 304 0.82 -1.53 15.82
CA ALA A 304 0.20 -2.25 16.93
C ALA A 304 1.22 -2.95 17.87
N SER A 305 2.52 -2.85 17.61
CA SER A 305 3.61 -3.40 18.42
C SER A 305 4.59 -2.31 18.86
N VAL A 306 5.17 -2.46 20.06
CA VAL A 306 6.24 -1.60 20.59
C VAL A 306 7.57 -1.85 19.85
N ASP A 307 7.74 -3.05 19.29
CA ASP A 307 8.94 -3.45 18.53
C ASP A 307 8.55 -4.25 17.28
N ALA A 308 8.91 -3.73 16.11
CA ALA A 308 8.65 -4.35 14.81
C ALA A 308 9.57 -5.54 14.52
N GLY A 309 10.80 -5.54 15.05
CA GLY A 309 11.73 -6.67 14.94
C GLY A 309 11.22 -7.87 15.72
N TYR A 310 10.75 -7.64 16.96
CA TYR A 310 10.12 -8.71 17.75
C TYR A 310 8.87 -9.30 17.06
N ALA A 311 8.02 -8.46 16.46
CA ALA A 311 6.84 -8.92 15.73
C ALA A 311 7.22 -9.86 14.56
N LEU A 312 8.32 -9.56 13.85
CA LEU A 312 8.84 -10.41 12.78
C LEU A 312 9.48 -11.70 13.32
N GLU A 313 10.28 -11.65 14.39
CA GLU A 313 10.84 -12.86 14.98
C GLU A 313 9.74 -13.82 15.45
N LYS A 314 8.69 -13.28 16.08
CA LYS A 314 7.51 -14.03 16.50
C LYS A 314 6.81 -14.66 15.30
N LEU A 315 6.60 -13.90 14.22
CA LEU A 315 6.04 -14.40 12.96
C LEU A 315 6.82 -15.62 12.46
N LEU A 316 8.15 -15.54 12.36
CA LEU A 316 8.97 -16.64 11.84
C LEU A 316 8.81 -17.91 12.69
N ARG A 317 8.81 -17.77 14.03
CA ARG A 317 8.59 -18.92 14.94
C ARG A 317 7.21 -19.56 14.75
N GLU A 318 6.17 -18.74 14.61
CA GLU A 318 4.79 -19.21 14.39
C GLU A 318 4.65 -19.91 13.03
N VAL A 319 5.27 -19.38 11.97
CA VAL A 319 5.30 -19.99 10.64
C VAL A 319 6.04 -21.33 10.66
N ALA A 320 7.17 -21.43 11.35
CA ALA A 320 7.91 -22.69 11.52
C ALA A 320 7.10 -23.74 12.29
N ALA A 321 6.42 -23.35 13.36
CA ALA A 321 5.53 -24.22 14.12
C ALA A 321 4.35 -24.69 13.25
N ALA A 322 3.74 -23.78 12.49
CA ALA A 322 2.63 -24.07 11.61
C ALA A 322 3.01 -25.03 10.46
N ARG A 323 4.23 -24.93 9.93
CA ARG A 323 4.76 -25.88 8.94
C ARG A 323 4.92 -27.29 9.51
N SER A 324 5.21 -27.39 10.80
CA SER A 324 5.39 -28.67 11.50
C SER A 324 4.04 -29.35 11.84
N PHE A 325 2.92 -28.69 11.55
CA PHE A 325 1.59 -29.23 11.83
C PHE A 325 1.32 -30.49 10.97
N PRO A 326 0.92 -31.62 11.58
CA PRO A 326 0.77 -32.88 10.88
C PRO A 326 -0.15 -32.76 9.65
N ARG A 327 0.24 -33.40 8.55
CA ARG A 327 -0.71 -33.71 7.47
C ARG A 327 -1.57 -34.85 7.98
N ASP A 328 -2.86 -34.62 8.19
CA ASP A 328 -3.78 -35.69 8.57
C ASP A 328 -3.65 -36.85 7.56
N ARG A 329 -3.19 -38.00 8.05
CA ARG A 329 -3.21 -39.27 7.32
C ARG A 329 -4.61 -39.88 7.44
N ALA A 330 -5.65 -39.25 6.91
CA ALA A 330 -6.96 -39.92 6.80
C ALA A 330 -7.95 -39.18 5.88
N TYR A 331 -7.84 -39.40 4.57
CA TYR A 331 -9.02 -39.65 3.73
C TYR A 331 -8.60 -40.39 2.45
N ARG A 332 -8.21 -41.65 2.59
CA ARG A 332 -8.19 -42.59 1.47
C ARG A 332 -9.44 -43.46 1.57
N GLY A 333 -10.36 -43.23 0.64
CA GLY A 333 -11.24 -44.25 0.08
C GLY A 333 -12.30 -44.81 1.01
N GLY A 334 -13.52 -44.29 0.89
CA GLY A 334 -14.71 -44.92 1.42
C GLY A 334 -15.98 -44.18 1.03
N ARG A 335 -16.40 -44.36 -0.23
CA ARG A 335 -17.83 -44.31 -0.62
C ARG A 335 -18.10 -45.55 -1.47
N PRO A 336 -19.34 -46.07 -1.49
CA PRO A 336 -20.58 -45.46 -1.00
C PRO A 336 -20.93 -45.79 0.45
#